data_AF-A0A6N2HFZ2-F1
#
_entry.id   AF-A0A6N2HFZ2-F1
#
_cell.length_a   1.000
_cell.length_b   1.000
_cell.length_c   1.000
_cell.angle_alpha   90.00
_cell.angle_beta   90.00
_cell.angle_gamma   90.00
#
_symmetry.space_group_name_H-M   'P 1'
#
loop_
_entity.id
_entity.type
_entity.pdbx_description
1 polymer ?
#
loop_
_entity_poly.entity_id
_entity_poly.type
_entity_poly.pdbx_seq_one_letter_code
_entity_poly.pdbx_strand_id
1 'polypeptide(L)'
;TALTAIRPRWCGTAPSGPGTYTAQLRAHGGETEVTAELVDGTLHVAFTDPVRGVAPGQAVVLYDGTRVVGSATIATTARRQTAATSG
;
A
#
# COMPACT_ATOMS: atom_id res chain seq x y z
N THR A 1 6.17 7.42 -1.40
CA THR A 1 5.91 6.65 -2.64
C THR A 1 4.43 6.34 -2.71
N ALA A 2 3.84 6.05 -3.87
CA ALA A 2 2.45 5.57 -3.97
C ALA A 2 2.40 4.34 -4.89
N LEU A 3 1.43 3.47 -4.69
CA LEU A 3 1.18 2.34 -5.59
C LEU A 3 -0.31 2.04 -5.68
N THR A 4 -0.70 1.38 -6.77
CA THR A 4 -2.01 0.75 -6.87
C THR A 4 -1.83 -0.76 -6.93
N ALA A 5 -2.73 -1.48 -6.29
CA ALA A 5 -2.75 -2.92 -6.28
C ALA A 5 -4.14 -3.44 -6.67
N ILE A 6 -4.15 -4.52 -7.43
CA ILE A 6 -5.35 -5.17 -7.98
C ILE A 6 -5.51 -6.56 -7.37
N ARG A 7 -6.71 -7.12 -7.55
CA ARG A 7 -7.09 -8.44 -7.02
C ARG A 7 -6.86 -8.54 -5.51
N PRO A 8 -7.37 -7.60 -4.71
CA PRO A 8 -7.21 -7.66 -3.27
C PRO A 8 -7.91 -8.90 -2.71
N ARG A 9 -7.25 -9.58 -1.78
CA ARG A 9 -7.75 -10.70 -0.99
C ARG A 9 -7.78 -10.28 0.46
N TRP A 10 -8.98 -10.17 1.01
CA TRP A 10 -9.21 -9.76 2.39
C TRP A 10 -9.33 -10.97 3.31
N CYS A 11 -8.75 -10.88 4.50
CA CYS A 11 -8.88 -11.90 5.55
C CYS A 11 -10.11 -11.63 6.46
N GLY A 12 -10.99 -10.72 6.04
CA GLY A 12 -12.15 -10.24 6.78
C GLY A 12 -12.84 -9.10 6.01
N THR A 13 -13.22 -8.04 6.72
CA THR A 13 -13.85 -6.85 6.13
C THR A 13 -12.82 -6.06 5.31
N ALA A 14 -13.20 -5.71 4.08
CA ALA A 14 -12.41 -4.79 3.26
C ALA A 14 -12.35 -3.39 3.92
N PRO A 15 -11.25 -2.64 3.76
CA PRO A 15 -11.20 -1.25 4.19
C PRO A 15 -12.26 -0.44 3.44
N SER A 16 -13.13 0.25 4.17
CA SER A 16 -14.25 1.03 3.63
C SER A 16 -13.89 2.50 3.35
N GLY A 17 -12.64 2.89 3.55
CA GLY A 17 -12.16 4.25 3.34
C GLY A 17 -10.65 4.36 3.58
N PRO A 18 -10.08 5.57 3.49
CA PRO A 18 -8.67 5.81 3.76
C PRO A 18 -8.37 5.56 5.23
N GLY A 19 -7.56 4.54 5.51
CA GLY A 19 -7.08 4.20 6.84
C GLY A 19 -5.56 4.11 6.87
N THR A 20 -4.99 4.31 8.06
CA THR A 20 -3.56 4.08 8.31
C THR A 20 -3.33 2.62 8.63
N TYR A 21 -2.42 2.00 7.90
CA TYR A 21 -2.06 0.59 7.98
C TYR A 21 -0.54 0.44 7.87
N THR A 22 -0.02 -0.73 8.16
CA THR A 22 1.36 -1.09 7.80
C THR A 22 1.35 -1.99 6.57
N ALA A 23 2.22 -1.71 5.60
CA ALA A 23 2.38 -2.55 4.43
C ALA A 23 3.73 -3.25 4.41
N GLN A 24 3.70 -4.54 4.11
CA GLN A 24 4.89 -5.33 3.83
C GLN A 24 4.93 -5.66 2.33
N LEU A 25 5.99 -5.18 1.67
CA LEU A 25 6.20 -5.33 0.22
C LEU A 25 7.19 -6.46 -0.11
N ARG A 26 7.93 -6.94 0.88
CA ARG A 26 8.88 -8.05 0.74
C ARG A 26 8.87 -8.91 1.99
N ALA A 27 9.10 -10.21 1.81
CA ALA A 27 9.27 -11.15 2.92
C ALA A 27 10.41 -10.77 3.88
N HIS A 28 11.45 -10.08 3.39
CA HIS A 28 12.57 -9.57 4.20
C HIS A 28 12.55 -8.04 4.36
N GLY A 29 11.49 -7.38 3.88
CA GLY A 29 11.36 -5.93 3.96
C GLY A 29 10.68 -5.54 5.27
N GLY A 30 11.10 -4.42 5.85
CA GLY A 30 10.39 -3.84 6.99
C GLY A 30 8.96 -3.46 6.64
N GLU A 31 8.09 -3.55 7.63
CA GLU A 31 6.76 -2.94 7.56
C GLU A 31 6.91 -1.42 7.53
N THR A 32 6.19 -0.77 6.62
CA THR A 32 6.16 0.70 6.52
C THR A 32 4.75 1.17 6.72
N GLU A 33 4.59 2.26 7.47
CA GLU A 33 3.29 2.91 7.60
C GLU A 33 2.82 3.46 6.25
N VAL A 34 1.58 3.14 5.91
CA VAL A 34 0.91 3.52 4.67
C VAL A 34 -0.52 3.95 4.94
N THR A 35 -1.03 4.83 4.11
CA THR A 35 -2.46 5.03 3.98
C THR A 35 -2.98 4.11 2.89
N ALA A 36 -3.96 3.26 3.19
CA ALA A 36 -4.59 2.39 2.21
C ALA A 36 -6.08 2.69 2.08
N GLU A 37 -6.57 2.65 0.84
CA GLU A 37 -7.97 2.92 0.50
C GLU A 37 -8.38 2.01 -0.66
N LEU A 38 -9.57 1.43 -0.59
CA LEU A 38 -10.14 0.64 -1.67
C LEU A 38 -11.11 1.49 -2.49
N VAL A 39 -10.74 1.79 -3.73
CA VAL A 39 -11.55 2.59 -4.67
C VAL A 39 -11.88 1.73 -5.88
N ASP A 40 -13.16 1.49 -6.15
CA ASP A 40 -13.64 0.70 -7.29
C ASP A 40 -12.94 -0.67 -7.46
N GLY A 41 -12.63 -1.34 -6.33
CA GLY A 41 -11.94 -2.64 -6.31
C GLY A 41 -10.42 -2.57 -6.54
N THR A 42 -9.86 -1.38 -6.71
CA THR A 42 -8.42 -1.11 -6.76
C THR A 42 -7.95 -0.59 -5.41
N LEU A 43 -6.90 -1.19 -4.88
CA LEU A 43 -6.30 -0.78 -3.62
C LEU A 43 -5.26 0.30 -3.88
N HIS A 44 -5.53 1.51 -3.41
CA HIS A 44 -4.60 2.63 -3.44
C HIS A 44 -3.80 2.64 -2.16
N VAL A 45 -2.47 2.64 -2.28
CA VAL A 45 -1.57 2.64 -1.12
C VAL A 45 -0.59 3.80 -1.24
N ALA A 46 -0.60 4.69 -0.28
CA ALA A 46 0.32 5.82 -0.17
C ALA A 46 1.26 5.59 1.01
N PHE A 47 2.57 5.53 0.74
CA PHE A 47 3.58 5.37 1.78
C PHE A 47 3.90 6.71 2.41
N THR A 48 3.95 6.74 3.74
CA THR A 48 4.45 7.86 4.53
C THR A 48 5.90 8.15 4.13
N ASP A 49 6.73 7.11 4.10
CA ASP A 49 8.14 7.20 3.70
C ASP A 49 8.42 6.72 2.26
N PRO A 50 9.47 7.25 1.60
CA PRO A 50 9.87 6.80 0.28
C PRO A 50 10.48 5.39 0.32
N VAL A 51 9.67 4.38 0.04
CA VAL A 51 10.15 3.01 -0.18
C VAL A 51 10.81 2.84 -1.56
N ARG A 52 11.92 2.09 -1.63
CA ARG A 52 12.63 1.76 -2.87
C ARG A 52 12.48 0.28 -3.24
N GLY A 53 12.61 0.03 -4.54
CA GLY A 53 12.61 -1.32 -5.11
C GLY A 53 11.24 -1.98 -5.10
N VAL A 54 10.15 -1.21 -5.17
CA VAL A 54 8.81 -1.76 -5.36
C VAL A 54 8.56 -1.88 -6.85
N ALA A 55 8.27 -3.09 -7.32
CA ALA A 55 8.01 -3.38 -8.73
C ALA A 55 6.57 -3.87 -8.93
N PRO A 56 5.92 -3.51 -10.05
CA PRO A 56 4.71 -4.17 -10.50
C PRO A 56 4.86 -5.71 -10.55
N GLY A 57 3.81 -6.43 -10.17
CA GLY A 57 3.79 -7.89 -10.09
C GLY A 57 4.15 -8.47 -8.72
N GLN A 58 4.69 -7.67 -7.80
CA GLN A 58 4.89 -8.10 -6.41
C GLN A 58 3.57 -8.09 -5.63
N ALA A 59 3.50 -8.88 -4.55
CA ALA A 59 2.39 -8.81 -3.62
C ALA A 59 2.68 -7.80 -2.51
N VAL A 60 1.66 -7.03 -2.13
CA VAL A 60 1.65 -6.21 -0.92
C VAL A 60 0.74 -6.86 0.11
N VAL A 61 1.17 -6.94 1.35
CA VAL A 61 0.35 -7.38 2.49
C VAL A 61 0.08 -6.18 3.38
N LEU A 62 -1.18 -5.97 3.73
CA LEU A 62 -1.66 -4.92 4.61
C LEU A 62 -1.92 -5.48 6.01
N TYR A 63 -1.48 -4.73 7.00
CA TYR A 63 -1.60 -5.01 8.41
C TYR A 63 -2.27 -3.83 9.12
N ASP A 64 -3.13 -4.15 10.08
CA ASP A 64 -3.72 -3.21 11.03
C ASP A 64 -3.14 -3.54 12.41
N GLY A 65 -2.13 -2.78 12.82
CA GLY A 65 -1.27 -3.11 13.94
C GLY A 65 -0.53 -4.42 13.71
N THR A 66 -0.96 -5.49 14.38
CA THR A 66 -0.37 -6.84 14.26
C THR A 66 -1.22 -7.81 13.44
N ARG A 67 -2.40 -7.39 12.98
CA ARG A 67 -3.36 -8.25 12.27
C ARG A 67 -3.26 -8.07 10.77
N VAL A 68 -3.22 -9.18 10.03
CA VAL A 68 -3.32 -9.17 8.56
C VAL A 68 -4.73 -8.78 8.15
N VAL A 69 -4.86 -7.66 7.43
CA VAL A 69 -6.13 -7.20 6.84
C VAL A 69 -6.36 -7.88 5.51
N GLY A 70 -5.33 -7.93 4.67
CA GLY A 70 -5.41 -8.52 3.34
C GLY A 70 -4.12 -8.40 2.56
N SER A 71 -4.15 -8.90 1.33
CA SER A 71 -3.05 -8.81 0.38
C SER A 71 -3.55 -8.42 -1.00
N ALA A 72 -2.73 -7.76 -1.80
CA ALA A 72 -3.09 -7.40 -3.17
C ALA A 72 -1.85 -7.48 -4.08
N THR A 73 -2.07 -7.58 -5.39
CA THR A 73 -0.96 -7.60 -6.37
C THR A 73 -0.70 -6.19 -6.88
N ILE A 74 0.52 -5.69 -6.71
CA ILE A 74 0.93 -4.36 -7.13
C ILE A 74 0.83 -4.27 -8.65
N ALA A 75 -0.03 -3.39 -9.15
CA ALA A 75 -0.24 -3.15 -10.57
C ALA A 75 0.66 -2.02 -11.07
N THR A 76 0.73 -0.92 -10.31
CA THR A 76 1.57 0.23 -10.67
C THR A 76 2.25 0.80 -9.45
N THR A 77 3.44 1.37 -9.62
CA THR A 77 4.14 2.12 -8.60
C THR A 77 4.45 3.51 -9.14
N ALA A 78 4.13 4.53 -8.35
CA ALA A 78 4.41 5.91 -8.65
C ALA A 78 5.34 6.47 -7.58
N ARG A 79 6.38 7.18 -8.01
CA ARG A 79 7.10 8.04 -7.08
C ARG A 79 6.16 9.19 -6.76
N ARG A 80 5.74 9.31 -5.49
CA ARG A 80 5.08 10.53 -5.01
C ARG A 80 6.08 11.64 -5.26
N GLN A 81 5.83 12.49 -6.26
CA GLN A 81 6.59 13.71 -6.41
C GLN A 81 6.21 14.51 -5.17
N THR A 82 7.16 14.70 -4.26
CA THR A 82 7.06 15.76 -3.28
C THR A 82 6.86 17.01 -4.13
N ALA A 83 5.67 17.61 -4.08
CA ALA A 83 5.50 18.96 -4.55
C ALA A 83 6.49 19.77 -3.70
N ALA A 84 7.62 20.14 -4.29
CA ALA A 84 8.47 21.15 -3.73
C ALA A 84 7.58 22.38 -3.66
N THR A 85 7.17 22.75 -2.45
CA THR A 85 6.66 24.09 -2.19
C THR A 85 7.83 25.02 -2.50
N SER A 86 7.91 25.50 -3.74
CA SER A 86 8.72 26.66 -4.09
C SER A 86 8.05 27.85 -3.40
N GLY A 87 8.68 28.30 -2.32
CA GLY A 87 8.47 29.63 -1.76
C GLY A 87 9.23 30.68 -2.57
#